data_AF-A0A2G0YEQ4-F1
#
_entry.id   AF-A0A2G0YEQ4-F1
#
_cell.length_a   1.000
_cell.length_b   1.000
_cell.length_c   1.000
_cell.angle_alpha   90.00
_cell.angle_beta   90.00
_cell.angle_gamma   90.00
#
_symmetry.space_group_name_H-M   'P 1'
#
loop_
_entity.id
_entity.type
_entity.pdbx_description
1 polymer ?
#
loop_
_entity_poly.entity_id
_entity_poly.type
_entity_poly.pdbx_seq_one_letter_code
_entity_poly.pdbx_strand_id
1 'polypeptide(L)' 'MNTKGLVELVILNIGLQLGILSEKAYGIFLIIALLSIVTTPPLMNCFAKLRGDDANVQIKGSK' A
#
# COMPACT_ATOMS: atom_id res chain seq x y z
N MET A 1 6.43 3.90 8.36
CA MET A 1 5.46 3.75 7.25
C MET A 1 5.45 2.35 6.61
N ASN A 2 6.08 1.35 7.22
CA ASN A 2 6.04 -0.04 6.71
C ASN A 2 4.78 -0.80 7.17
N THR A 3 3.91 -0.17 7.97
CA THR A 3 2.78 -0.81 8.64
C THR A 3 1.66 -1.23 7.70
N LYS A 4 1.36 -0.46 6.65
CA LYS A 4 0.20 -0.77 5.80
C LYS A 4 0.42 -2.02 4.95
N GLY A 5 1.54 -2.09 4.23
CA GLY A 5 1.86 -3.24 3.37
C GLY A 5 2.22 -4.50 4.16
N LEU A 6 2.88 -4.35 5.31
CA LEU A 6 3.23 -5.47 6.19
C LEU A 6 1.99 -6.06 6.87
N VAL A 7 1.02 -5.23 7.26
CA VAL A 7 -0.26 -5.69 7.84
C VAL A 7 -1.08 -6.49 6.84
N GLU A 8 -1.22 -6.05 5.59
CA GLU A 8 -2.00 -6.80 4.58
C GLU A 8 -1.40 -8.18 4.30
N LEU A 9 -0.07 -8.28 4.20
CA LEU A 9 0.67 -9.54 4.07
C LEU A 9 0.47 -10.47 5.27
N VAL A 10 0.54 -9.92 6.49
CA VAL A 10 0.33 -10.68 7.73
C VAL A 10 -1.13 -11.17 7.83
N ILE A 11 -2.12 -10.33 7.50
CA ILE A 11 -3.54 -10.72 7.51
C ILE A 11 -3.81 -11.84 6.51
N LEU A 12 -3.28 -11.75 5.29
CA LEU A 12 -3.44 -12.79 4.27
C LEU A 12 -2.81 -14.11 4.73
N ASN A 13 -1.64 -14.06 5.34
CA ASN A 13 -0.95 -15.24 5.84
C ASN A 13 -1.74 -15.90 7.00
N ILE A 14 -2.28 -15.10 7.92
CA ILE A 14 -3.15 -15.58 8.99
C ILE A 14 -4.45 -16.19 8.43
N GLY A 15 -5.06 -15.57 7.41
CA GLY A 15 -6.27 -16.09 6.76
C GLY A 15 -6.05 -17.43 6.04
N LEU A 16 -4.85 -17.65 5.48
CA LEU A 16 -4.45 -18.94 4.91
C LEU A 16 -4.26 -20.00 6.01
N GLN A 17 -3.57 -19.64 7.11
CA GLN A 17 -3.34 -20.56 8.25
C GLN A 17 -4.63 -20.95 8.97
N LEU A 18 -5.61 -20.06 9.04
CA LEU A 18 -6.96 -20.33 9.57
C LEU A 18 -7.84 -21.15 8.61
N GLY A 19 -7.37 -21.44 7.39
CA GLY A 19 -8.14 -22.17 6.37
C GLY A 19 -9.32 -21.38 5.78
N ILE A 20 -9.40 -20.07 6.06
CA ILE A 20 -10.45 -19.18 5.53
C ILE A 20 -10.18 -18.87 4.05
N LEU A 21 -8.90 -18.82 3.66
CA LEU A 21 -8.45 -18.70 2.28
C LEU A 21 -7.80 -20.01 1.81
N SER A 22 -8.17 -20.47 0.61
CA SER A 22 -7.43 -21.49 -0.13
C SER A 22 -6.14 -20.89 -0.71
N GLU A 23 -5.08 -21.68 -0.89
CA GLU A 23 -3.80 -21.25 -1.47
C GLU A 23 -3.96 -20.44 -2.77
N LYS A 24 -4.92 -20.85 -3.63
CA LYS A 24 -5.22 -20.13 -4.89
C LYS A 24 -5.76 -18.73 -4.65
N ALA A 25 -6.67 -18.57 -3.68
CA ALA A 25 -7.26 -17.28 -3.34
C ALA A 25 -6.21 -16.37 -2.66
N TYR A 26 -5.41 -16.95 -1.76
CA TYR A 26 -4.28 -16.25 -1.13
C TYR A 26 -3.33 -15.66 -2.18
N GLY A 27 -2.92 -16.44 -3.18
CA GLY A 27 -2.04 -15.96 -4.25
C GLY A 27 -2.62 -14.78 -5.04
N ILE A 28 -3.92 -14.83 -5.36
CA ILE A 28 -4.60 -13.73 -6.09
C ILE A 28 -4.64 -12.46 -5.25
N PHE A 29 -5.06 -12.55 -3.99
CA PHE A 29 -5.12 -11.39 -3.10
C PHE A 29 -3.74 -10.80 -2.81
N LEU A 30 -2.72 -11.65 -2.68
CA LEU A 30 -1.34 -11.24 -2.47
C LEU A 30 -0.84 -10.38 -3.63
N ILE A 31 -1.09 -10.80 -4.87
CA ILE A 31 -0.68 -10.07 -6.08
C ILE A 31 -1.40 -8.71 -6.15
N ILE A 32 -2.71 -8.69 -5.92
CA ILE A 32 -3.50 -7.45 -5.96
C ILE A 32 -3.06 -6.47 -4.87
N ALA A 33 -2.79 -6.97 -3.66
CA ALA A 33 -2.31 -6.17 -2.54
C ALA A 33 -0.94 -5.54 -2.88
N LEU A 34 0.02 -6.34 -3.34
CA LEU A 34 1.34 -5.86 -3.74
C LEU A 34 1.26 -4.84 -4.87
N LEU A 35 0.46 -5.11 -5.90
CA LEU A 35 0.28 -4.19 -7.02
C LEU A 35 -0.30 -2.85 -6.57
N SER A 36 -1.30 -2.88 -5.67
CA SER A 36 -1.92 -1.67 -5.11
C SER A 36 -0.95 -0.91 -4.21
N ILE A 37 -0.11 -1.60 -3.42
CA ILE A 37 0.90 -0.99 -2.55
C ILE A 37 1.95 -0.26 -3.38
N VAL A 38 2.40 -0.84 -4.49
CA VAL A 38 3.37 -0.18 -5.37
C VAL A 38 2.73 0.98 -6.13
N THR A 39 1.45 0.85 -6.51
CA THR A 39 0.75 1.86 -7.34
C THR A 39 0.19 3.02 -6.52
N THR A 40 -0.21 2.82 -5.27
CA THR A 40 -0.89 3.86 -4.45
C THR A 40 0.01 5.07 -4.12
N PRO A 41 1.27 4.93 -3.67
CA PRO A 41 2.15 6.07 -3.38
C PRO A 41 2.41 6.98 -4.59
N PRO A 42 2.78 6.47 -5.78
CA PRO A 42 2.97 7.33 -6.95
C PRO A 42 1.65 7.89 -7.45
N LEU A 43 0.54 7.16 -7.32
CA LEU A 43 -0.79 7.66 -7.70
C LEU A 43 -1.22 8.81 -6.79
N MET A 44 -1.05 8.68 -5.47
CA MET A 44 -1.29 9.77 -4.51
C MET A 44 -0.39 10.98 -4.79
N ASN A 45 0.90 10.75 -5.09
CA ASN A 45 1.82 11.83 -5.43
C ASN A 45 1.44 12.52 -6.75
N CYS A 46 0.99 11.76 -7.75
CA CYS A 46 0.50 12.29 -9.03
C CYS A 46 -0.80 13.09 -8.86
N PHE A 47 -1.76 12.57 -8.10
CA PHE A 47 -3.00 13.29 -7.76
C PHE A 47 -2.73 14.55 -6.93
N ALA A 48 -1.79 14.50 -5.98
CA ALA A 48 -1.37 15.68 -5.22
C ALA A 48 -0.76 16.74 -6.14
N LYS A 49 0.08 16.34 -7.10
CA LYS A 49 0.70 17.24 -8.08
C LYS A 49 -0.31 17.87 -9.05
N LEU A 50 -1.37 17.15 -9.40
CA LEU A 50 -2.46 17.67 -10.25
C LEU A 50 -3.42 18.60 -9.51
N ARG A 51 -3.49 18.52 -8.16
CA ARG A 51 -4.35 19.38 -7.34
C ARG A 51 -3.76 20.77 -7.08
N GLY A 52 -2.54 21.05 -7.52
CA GLY A 52 -1.94 22.38 -7.42
C GLY A 52 -1.59 22.80 -6.00
N ASP A 53 -1.09 21.86 -5.18
CA ASP A 53 -0.56 22.18 -3.84
C ASP A 53 0.96 22.32 -3.90
N ASP A 54 1.43 23.44 -4.45
CA ASP A 54 2.83 23.91 -4.41
C ASP A 54 3.17 24.65 -3.08
N ALA A 55 2.36 24.54 -2.03
CA ALA A 55 2.60 25.27 -0.79
C ALA A 55 2.88 24.33 0.40
N ASN A 56 4.16 24.24 0.80
CA ASN A 56 4.57 24.00 2.19
C ASN A 56 4.73 22.54 2.71
N VAL A 57 5.45 21.66 2.01
CA VAL A 57 6.01 20.42 2.65
C VAL A 57 7.50 20.16 2.35
N GLN A 58 8.14 20.93 1.46
CA GLN A 58 9.60 20.86 1.26
C GLN A 58 10.40 21.98 1.95
N ILE A 59 9.79 23.10 2.37
CA ILE A 59 10.49 24.22 3.05
C ILE A 59 10.11 24.31 4.54
N LYS A 60 10.16 23.20 5.29
CA LYS A 60 10.16 23.26 6.77
C LYS A 60 10.94 22.12 7.46
N GLY A 61 11.59 21.26 6.68
CA GLY A 61 12.18 20.02 7.19
C GLY A 61 13.70 19.90 7.10
N SER A 62 14.42 20.79 6.41
CA SER A 62 15.87 20.65 6.32
C SER A 62 16.58 21.98 6.01
N LYS A 63 16.95 22.66 7.11
CA LYS A 63 17.85 23.81 7.24
C LYS A 63 17.39 25.16 6.71
#